data_AF-A0A1Y3FZC1-F1
#
_entry.id   AF-A0A1Y3FZC1-F1
#
_cell.length_a   1.000
_cell.length_b   1.000
_cell.length_c   1.000
_cell.angle_alpha   90.00
_cell.angle_beta   90.00
_cell.angle_gamma   90.00
#
_symmetry.space_group_name_H-M   'P 1'
#
loop_
_entity.id
_entity.type
_entity.pdbx_description
1 polymer ?
#
loop_
_entity_poly.entity_id
_entity_poly.type
_entity_poly.pdbx_seq_one_letter_code
_entity_poly.pdbx_strand_id
1 'polypeptide(L)'
;MKKVFFAVYLLLFPLCAYAQEDTSAEYFVESVSIDPTLYNTQHIYMQDDPRLKNRVFFINVSQLTSDTATGVCRKKNSKNITLGKWLATTFPAHMFHSSDNFPVRDPADFNVPYSKKTLVSSLGYNCDDRKEKKINRPVQVTLPNKKLLLTWKGDGVLLILRKIKPGEKILPSFKCSQNNTETEKAICDSNVLGGWDRSMLEALQKAIRGTPEADNEVDHFQLSASQVNDIINFQKKWLIERNKCKDDKACIAQQYNEQVDTMYDIALSGGYIPKPQTEEEKRQIEEDVLYFSKLTKKKK
;
A
#
# COMPACT_ATOMS: atom_id res chain seq x y z
N MET A 1 41.70 54.00 -49.44
CA MET A 1 40.72 52.91 -49.62
C MET A 1 41.31 51.60 -49.13
N LYS A 2 40.81 51.08 -48.00
CA LYS A 2 40.67 49.65 -47.65
C LYS A 2 40.10 49.58 -46.22
N LYS A 3 38.80 49.28 -46.12
CA LYS A 3 38.10 49.03 -44.86
C LYS A 3 38.36 47.58 -44.46
N VAL A 4 38.94 47.35 -43.28
CA VAL A 4 39.08 46.03 -42.68
C VAL A 4 37.84 45.79 -41.82
N PHE A 5 36.95 44.90 -42.25
CA PHE A 5 35.82 44.43 -41.46
C PHE A 5 36.29 43.28 -40.58
N PHE A 6 36.28 43.48 -39.27
CA PHE A 6 36.41 42.39 -38.29
C PHE A 6 35.04 41.76 -38.08
N ALA A 7 34.83 40.57 -38.65
CA ALA A 7 33.65 39.75 -38.39
C ALA A 7 33.87 38.98 -37.09
N VAL A 8 33.22 39.41 -36.01
CA VAL A 8 33.17 38.67 -34.75
C VAL A 8 32.14 37.55 -34.91
N TYR A 9 32.61 36.31 -35.08
CA TYR A 9 31.79 35.11 -35.05
C TYR A 9 31.40 34.82 -33.60
N LEU A 10 30.19 35.21 -33.21
CA LEU A 10 29.56 34.83 -31.94
C LEU A 10 29.15 33.36 -32.05
N LEU A 11 30.00 32.47 -31.53
CA LEU A 11 29.68 31.06 -31.34
C LEU A 11 28.57 30.94 -30.28
N LEU A 12 27.32 30.92 -30.74
CA LEU A 12 26.17 30.46 -29.97
C LEU A 12 26.33 28.96 -29.70
N PHE A 13 26.98 28.62 -28.59
CA PHE A 13 26.88 27.28 -28.03
C PHE A 13 25.42 27.07 -27.59
N PRO A 14 24.69 26.08 -28.14
CA PRO A 14 23.40 25.72 -27.59
C PRO A 14 23.65 25.19 -26.17
N LEU A 15 23.22 25.96 -25.17
CA LEU A 15 23.05 25.46 -23.82
C LEU A 15 21.98 24.37 -23.91
N CYS A 16 22.41 23.13 -24.16
CA CYS A 16 21.60 21.96 -23.87
C CYS A 16 21.36 21.98 -22.36
N ALA A 17 20.24 22.57 -21.96
CA ALA A 17 19.65 22.33 -20.65
C ALA A 17 19.36 20.83 -20.60
N TYR A 18 20.27 20.08 -19.99
CA TYR A 18 19.98 18.72 -19.55
C TYR A 18 18.84 18.86 -18.54
N ALA A 19 17.62 18.62 -19.00
CA ALA A 19 16.51 18.38 -18.11
C ALA A 19 16.89 17.15 -17.28
N GLN A 20 17.32 17.39 -16.04
CA GLN A 20 17.55 16.35 -15.07
C GLN A 20 16.21 15.67 -14.86
N GLU A 21 16.03 14.52 -15.50
CA GLU A 21 14.79 13.74 -15.44
C GLU A 21 14.52 13.47 -13.96
N ASP A 22 13.44 14.07 -13.44
CA ASP A 22 13.06 13.89 -12.06
C ASP A 22 12.66 12.42 -11.88
N THR A 23 13.63 11.64 -11.42
CA THR A 23 13.50 10.18 -11.23
C THR A 23 12.58 9.80 -10.08
N SER A 24 12.02 10.78 -9.35
CA SER A 24 11.03 10.54 -8.32
C SER A 24 9.66 10.25 -8.95
N ALA A 25 9.01 9.21 -8.46
CA ALA A 25 7.70 8.81 -8.95
C ALA A 25 6.84 8.26 -7.81
N GLU A 26 5.58 8.65 -7.82
CA GLU A 26 4.55 8.02 -7.01
C GLU A 26 4.00 6.79 -7.73
N TYR A 27 3.84 5.72 -6.97
CA TYR A 27 3.20 4.49 -7.39
C TYR A 27 2.10 4.18 -6.40
N PHE A 28 0.99 3.63 -6.87
CA PHE A 28 -0.04 3.12 -5.97
C PHE A 28 -0.21 1.61 -6.18
N VAL A 29 -0.56 0.92 -5.09
CA VAL A 29 -0.85 -0.51 -5.10
C VAL A 29 -2.20 -0.73 -5.79
N GLU A 30 -2.13 -1.24 -7.02
CA GLU A 30 -3.31 -1.53 -7.85
C GLU A 30 -3.97 -2.83 -7.41
N SER A 31 -3.16 -3.84 -7.09
CA SER A 31 -3.62 -5.11 -6.53
C SER A 31 -2.61 -5.73 -5.57
N VAL A 32 -3.13 -6.58 -4.69
CA VAL A 32 -2.36 -7.35 -3.70
C VAL A 32 -2.59 -8.81 -4.02
N SER A 33 -1.52 -9.55 -4.27
CA SER A 33 -1.60 -10.97 -4.56
C SER A 33 -0.91 -11.79 -3.50
N ILE A 34 -1.53 -12.89 -3.12
CA ILE A 34 -1.01 -13.84 -2.14
C ILE A 34 -0.53 -15.09 -2.88
N ASP A 35 0.60 -15.65 -2.46
CA ASP A 35 1.05 -16.96 -2.92
C ASP A 35 -0.05 -17.97 -2.61
N PRO A 36 -0.69 -18.56 -3.65
CA PRO A 36 -1.85 -19.41 -3.44
C PRO A 36 -1.51 -20.60 -2.57
N THR A 37 -0.31 -21.17 -2.70
CA THR A 37 0.06 -22.41 -2.02
C THR A 37 0.28 -22.28 -0.51
N LEU A 38 0.17 -21.08 0.04
CA LEU A 38 0.25 -20.89 1.48
C LEU A 38 -1.05 -21.31 2.19
N TYR A 39 -2.04 -21.86 1.46
CA TYR A 39 -3.23 -22.54 1.98
C TYR A 39 -2.90 -23.25 3.31
N ASN A 40 -3.47 -22.77 4.42
CA ASN A 40 -3.34 -23.29 5.80
C ASN A 40 -2.32 -22.61 6.73
N THR A 41 -1.72 -21.47 6.36
CA THR A 41 -1.11 -20.58 7.36
C THR A 41 -2.12 -19.48 7.72
N GLN A 42 -2.17 -19.06 8.99
CA GLN A 42 -2.93 -17.87 9.40
C GLN A 42 -2.36 -16.66 8.64
N HIS A 43 -2.90 -16.39 7.45
CA HIS A 43 -2.36 -15.34 6.60
C HIS A 43 -2.58 -14.00 7.27
N ILE A 44 -1.50 -13.25 7.38
CA ILE A 44 -1.60 -11.86 7.83
C ILE A 44 -2.39 -11.06 6.80
N TYR A 45 -2.40 -11.41 5.51
CA TYR A 45 -3.06 -10.68 4.42
C TYR A 45 -3.81 -11.59 3.44
N MET A 46 -4.85 -11.06 2.78
CA MET A 46 -5.65 -11.75 1.76
C MET A 46 -5.48 -11.16 0.35
N GLN A 47 -6.07 -11.80 -0.67
CA GLN A 47 -6.12 -11.25 -2.02
C GLN A 47 -6.81 -9.87 -1.97
N ASP A 48 -6.18 -8.87 -2.58
CA ASP A 48 -6.61 -7.47 -2.54
C ASP A 48 -6.94 -7.00 -1.10
N ASP A 49 -6.05 -7.28 -0.16
CA ASP A 49 -6.18 -6.82 1.22
C ASP A 49 -6.28 -5.29 1.29
N PRO A 50 -7.36 -4.72 1.87
CA PRO A 50 -7.57 -3.28 1.92
C PRO A 50 -6.50 -2.54 2.73
N ARG A 51 -5.79 -3.22 3.65
CA ARG A 51 -4.67 -2.65 4.41
C ARG A 51 -3.46 -2.35 3.53
N LEU A 52 -3.35 -3.01 2.38
CA LEU A 52 -2.21 -2.88 1.45
C LEU A 52 -2.61 -2.29 0.09
N LYS A 53 -3.82 -2.55 -0.38
CA LYS A 53 -4.35 -2.00 -1.63
C LYS A 53 -4.54 -0.49 -1.50
N ASN A 54 -4.44 0.23 -2.62
CA ASN A 54 -4.54 1.68 -2.70
C ASN A 54 -3.47 2.47 -1.90
N ARG A 55 -2.44 1.82 -1.33
CA ARG A 55 -1.31 2.48 -0.67
C ARG A 55 -0.40 3.18 -1.68
N VAL A 56 0.22 4.28 -1.27
CA VAL A 56 1.13 5.06 -2.11
C VAL A 56 2.58 4.85 -1.71
N PHE A 57 3.38 4.49 -2.70
CA PHE A 57 4.83 4.35 -2.63
C PHE A 57 5.49 5.50 -3.35
N PHE A 58 6.47 6.11 -2.68
CA PHE A 58 7.33 7.11 -3.27
C PHE A 58 8.67 6.44 -3.55
N ILE A 59 9.01 6.30 -4.82
CA ILE A 59 10.23 5.63 -5.26
C ILE A 59 11.08 6.65 -6.01
N ASN A 60 12.33 6.80 -5.60
CA ASN A 60 13.31 7.62 -6.31
C ASN A 60 14.62 6.84 -6.53
N VAL A 61 15.64 7.50 -7.06
CA VAL A 61 16.95 6.88 -7.36
C VAL A 61 17.64 6.19 -6.19
N SER A 62 17.38 6.60 -4.95
CA SER A 62 18.10 6.14 -3.75
C SER A 62 17.22 5.44 -2.73
N GLN A 63 15.91 5.72 -2.71
CA GLN A 63 15.03 5.25 -1.65
C GLN A 63 13.63 4.87 -2.15
N LEU A 64 13.02 4.00 -1.36
CA LEU A 64 11.61 3.65 -1.39
C LEU A 64 11.02 4.00 -0.03
N THR A 65 9.92 4.75 -0.03
CA THR A 65 9.11 5.03 1.16
C THR A 65 7.65 4.76 0.83
N SER A 66 6.83 4.53 1.85
CA SER A 66 5.39 4.40 1.71
C SER A 66 4.67 5.13 2.84
N ASP A 67 3.40 5.42 2.61
CA ASP A 67 2.40 5.82 3.59
C ASP A 67 2.05 4.74 4.63
N THR A 68 2.60 3.53 4.50
CA THR A 68 2.54 2.46 5.49
C THR A 68 3.87 2.30 6.23
N ALA A 69 3.86 1.56 7.35
CA ALA A 69 5.00 1.36 8.23
C ALA A 69 6.14 0.50 7.63
N THR A 70 6.75 0.95 6.54
CA THR A 70 7.95 0.37 5.90
C THR A 70 9.26 1.03 6.33
N GLY A 71 9.17 2.22 6.92
CA GLY A 71 10.34 3.07 7.15
C GLY A 71 10.94 3.60 5.84
N VAL A 72 12.20 4.05 5.90
CA VAL A 72 12.95 4.48 4.70
C VAL A 72 13.79 3.32 4.22
N CYS A 73 13.51 2.84 3.01
CA CYS A 73 14.22 1.72 2.39
C CYS A 73 15.28 2.22 1.42
N ARG A 74 16.54 1.84 1.60
CA ARG A 74 17.66 2.25 0.73
C ARG A 74 17.91 1.23 -0.36
N LYS A 75 18.13 1.72 -1.57
CA LYS A 75 18.39 0.92 -2.78
C LYS A 75 19.68 0.10 -2.66
N LYS A 76 19.67 -1.13 -3.21
CA LYS A 76 20.84 -2.00 -3.42
C LYS A 76 21.15 -2.22 -4.92
N ASN A 77 21.99 -3.21 -5.20
CA ASN A 77 22.33 -3.67 -6.54
C ASN A 77 21.09 -4.07 -7.33
N SER A 78 21.07 -3.67 -8.59
CA SER A 78 20.14 -4.16 -9.60
C SER A 78 20.74 -5.35 -10.34
N LYS A 79 19.90 -6.28 -10.79
CA LYS A 79 20.30 -7.36 -11.69
C LYS A 79 19.20 -7.66 -12.70
N ASN A 80 19.59 -8.08 -13.90
CA ASN A 80 18.65 -8.63 -14.87
C ASN A 80 18.43 -10.11 -14.55
N ILE A 81 17.17 -10.54 -14.53
CA ILE A 81 16.76 -11.89 -14.17
C ILE A 81 15.47 -12.24 -14.92
N THR A 82 15.18 -13.53 -15.13
CA THR A 82 13.86 -13.91 -15.63
C THR A 82 12.83 -13.87 -14.50
N LEU A 83 11.58 -13.54 -14.84
CA LEU A 83 10.51 -13.42 -13.86
C LEU A 83 10.30 -14.70 -13.05
N GLY A 84 10.36 -15.87 -13.70
CA GLY A 84 10.25 -17.17 -13.01
C GLY A 84 11.41 -17.44 -12.06
N LYS A 85 12.66 -17.08 -12.44
CA LYS A 85 13.82 -17.24 -11.55
C LYS A 85 13.75 -16.29 -10.36
N TRP A 86 13.22 -15.08 -10.56
CA TRP A 86 12.97 -14.15 -9.47
C TRP A 86 11.91 -14.68 -8.51
N LEU A 87 10.73 -15.10 -9.01
CA LEU A 87 9.68 -15.70 -8.18
C LEU A 87 10.19 -16.91 -7.39
N ALA A 88 10.93 -17.82 -8.02
CA ALA A 88 11.51 -18.98 -7.34
C ALA A 88 12.52 -18.61 -6.24
N THR A 89 13.20 -17.47 -6.36
CA THR A 89 14.15 -16.98 -5.33
C THR A 89 13.40 -16.28 -4.19
N THR A 90 12.33 -15.56 -4.51
CA THR A 90 11.56 -14.74 -3.58
C THR A 90 10.54 -15.55 -2.79
N PHE A 91 9.89 -16.51 -3.42
CA PHE A 91 8.90 -17.41 -2.85
C PHE A 91 9.38 -18.86 -3.05
N PRO A 92 10.43 -19.28 -2.32
CA PRO A 92 10.97 -20.61 -2.48
C PRO A 92 9.96 -21.67 -2.02
N ALA A 93 9.81 -22.71 -2.82
CA ALA A 93 8.79 -23.75 -2.64
C ALA A 93 8.90 -24.54 -1.32
N HIS A 94 10.07 -24.48 -0.65
CA HIS A 94 10.38 -25.20 0.58
C HIS A 94 10.17 -24.38 1.87
N MET A 95 9.66 -23.14 1.79
CA MET A 95 9.50 -22.31 3.00
C MET A 95 8.56 -22.93 4.04
N PHE A 96 7.75 -23.93 3.67
CA PHE A 96 6.79 -24.56 4.59
C PHE A 96 6.83 -26.09 4.67
N HIS A 97 7.42 -26.82 3.70
CA HIS A 97 7.58 -28.29 3.77
C HIS A 97 8.80 -28.81 2.99
N SER A 98 9.40 -29.90 3.46
CA SER A 98 10.69 -30.45 3.01
C SER A 98 10.61 -31.40 1.79
N SER A 99 9.64 -31.25 0.89
CA SER A 99 9.52 -32.17 -0.26
C SER A 99 9.95 -31.51 -1.57
N ASP A 100 10.73 -32.23 -2.37
CA ASP A 100 11.31 -31.80 -3.65
C ASP A 100 10.26 -31.63 -4.79
N ASN A 101 8.96 -31.75 -4.49
CA ASN A 101 7.90 -31.84 -5.49
C ASN A 101 6.95 -30.65 -5.56
N PHE A 102 7.26 -29.52 -4.92
CA PHE A 102 6.40 -28.34 -5.05
C PHE A 102 6.62 -27.62 -6.39
N PRO A 103 5.54 -27.25 -7.11
CA PRO A 103 5.66 -26.56 -8.38
C PRO A 103 6.33 -25.19 -8.19
N VAL A 104 7.26 -24.87 -9.08
CA VAL A 104 7.83 -23.51 -9.19
C VAL A 104 6.68 -22.55 -9.47
N ARG A 105 6.58 -21.49 -8.66
CA ARG A 105 5.58 -20.43 -8.85
C ARG A 105 5.60 -19.86 -10.25
N ASP A 106 4.45 -19.84 -10.88
CA ASP A 106 4.25 -19.18 -12.16
C ASP A 106 3.76 -17.74 -11.92
N PRO A 107 4.15 -16.76 -12.75
CA PRO A 107 3.55 -15.42 -12.69
C PRO A 107 2.01 -15.43 -12.72
N ALA A 108 1.40 -16.40 -13.40
CA ALA A 108 -0.05 -16.56 -13.44
C ALA A 108 -0.67 -16.80 -12.04
N ASP A 109 0.05 -17.47 -11.13
CA ASP A 109 -0.38 -17.69 -9.74
C ASP A 109 -0.62 -16.37 -9.00
N PHE A 110 0.04 -15.30 -9.44
CA PHE A 110 -0.08 -13.96 -8.87
C PHE A 110 -0.87 -12.98 -9.75
N ASN A 111 -1.65 -13.48 -10.73
CA ASN A 111 -2.34 -12.67 -11.73
C ASN A 111 -1.41 -11.73 -12.53
N VAL A 112 -0.14 -12.12 -12.71
CA VAL A 112 0.84 -11.35 -13.50
C VAL A 112 0.84 -11.89 -14.93
N PRO A 113 0.39 -11.12 -15.95
CA PRO A 113 0.15 -11.61 -17.31
C PRO A 113 1.44 -11.66 -18.14
N TYR A 114 2.49 -12.28 -17.61
CA TYR A 114 3.80 -12.40 -18.26
C TYR A 114 4.35 -13.81 -18.11
N SER A 115 5.05 -14.30 -19.13
CA SER A 115 5.68 -15.62 -19.05
C SER A 115 6.82 -15.66 -18.03
N LYS A 116 7.09 -16.84 -17.46
CA LYS A 116 8.27 -17.08 -16.61
C LYS A 116 9.62 -16.74 -17.25
N LYS A 117 9.68 -16.72 -18.59
CA LYS A 117 10.90 -16.40 -19.38
C LYS A 117 11.11 -14.89 -19.58
N THR A 118 10.12 -14.06 -19.22
CA THR A 118 10.20 -12.60 -19.37
C THR A 118 11.41 -12.07 -18.61
N LEU A 119 12.32 -11.39 -19.32
CA LEU A 119 13.47 -10.74 -18.71
C LEU A 119 13.02 -9.46 -18.02
N VAL A 120 13.43 -9.29 -16.77
CA VAL A 120 13.04 -8.16 -15.93
C VAL A 120 14.24 -7.61 -15.16
N SER A 121 14.16 -6.35 -14.76
CA SER A 121 15.14 -5.74 -13.86
C SER A 121 14.66 -5.88 -12.43
N SER A 122 15.46 -6.54 -11.60
CA SER A 122 15.22 -6.74 -10.18
C SER A 122 16.09 -5.79 -9.36
N LEU A 123 15.50 -5.18 -8.35
CA LEU A 123 16.14 -4.22 -7.46
C LEU A 123 15.82 -4.54 -6.01
N GLY A 124 16.85 -4.81 -5.20
CA GLY A 124 16.69 -5.03 -3.77
C GLY A 124 16.71 -3.72 -2.98
N TYR A 125 16.06 -3.74 -1.82
CA TYR A 125 16.14 -2.66 -0.84
C TYR A 125 16.55 -3.19 0.54
N ASN A 126 17.10 -2.30 1.36
CA ASN A 126 17.27 -2.49 2.80
C ASN A 126 16.37 -1.49 3.53
N CYS A 127 15.36 -1.97 4.23
CA CYS A 127 14.54 -1.13 5.08
C CYS A 127 15.08 -1.16 6.51
N ASP A 128 15.29 0.02 7.09
CA ASP A 128 15.61 0.18 8.50
C ASP A 128 14.29 0.19 9.29
N ASP A 129 13.76 -1.00 9.59
CA ASP A 129 12.64 -1.12 10.50
C ASP A 129 13.17 -1.10 11.93
N ARG A 130 13.16 0.08 12.55
CA ARG A 130 13.62 0.25 13.93
C ARG A 130 12.68 -0.37 14.97
N LYS A 131 11.48 -0.81 14.57
CA LYS A 131 10.47 -1.39 15.47
C LYS A 131 10.51 -2.92 15.43
N GLU A 132 10.64 -3.51 14.25
CA GLU A 132 10.80 -4.94 14.09
C GLU A 132 12.31 -5.26 14.01
N LYS A 133 12.89 -5.99 14.97
CA LYS A 133 14.32 -6.42 14.96
C LYS A 133 14.70 -7.31 13.75
N LYS A 134 13.85 -7.41 12.72
CA LYS A 134 14.05 -8.13 11.46
C LYS A 134 14.21 -7.12 10.32
N ILE A 135 15.30 -7.25 9.56
CA ILE A 135 15.52 -6.42 8.38
C ILE A 135 14.54 -6.85 7.28
N ASN A 136 13.55 -6.01 6.98
CA ASN A 136 12.74 -6.17 5.78
C ASN A 136 13.59 -5.84 4.54
N ARG A 137 13.61 -6.75 3.57
CA ARG A 137 14.42 -6.65 2.34
C ARG A 137 13.54 -6.76 1.11
N PRO A 138 12.65 -5.77 0.88
CA PRO A 138 11.75 -5.88 -0.25
C PRO A 138 12.56 -5.87 -1.54
N VAL A 139 12.11 -6.67 -2.49
CA VAL A 139 12.66 -6.74 -3.84
C VAL A 139 11.60 -6.25 -4.80
N GLN A 140 11.96 -5.22 -5.56
CA GLN A 140 11.16 -4.71 -6.66
C GLN A 140 11.57 -5.39 -7.96
N VAL A 141 10.60 -5.61 -8.83
CA VAL A 141 10.81 -5.97 -10.22
C VAL A 141 10.07 -4.98 -11.11
N THR A 142 10.72 -4.53 -12.19
CA THR A 142 10.08 -3.67 -13.19
C THR A 142 9.61 -4.53 -14.37
N LEU A 143 8.31 -4.50 -14.65
CA LEU A 143 7.68 -5.21 -15.76
C LEU A 143 7.82 -4.44 -17.09
N PRO A 144 7.65 -5.11 -18.25
CA PRO A 144 7.70 -4.45 -19.56
C PRO A 144 6.74 -3.26 -19.71
N ASN A 145 5.53 -3.35 -19.14
CA ASN A 145 4.54 -2.26 -19.14
C ASN A 145 4.82 -1.17 -18.08
N LYS A 146 6.00 -1.17 -17.45
CA LYS A 146 6.41 -0.23 -16.40
C LYS A 146 5.61 -0.32 -15.09
N LYS A 147 4.75 -1.32 -14.91
CA LYS A 147 4.27 -1.70 -13.58
C LYS A 147 5.42 -2.27 -12.76
N LEU A 148 5.32 -2.15 -11.45
CA LEU A 148 6.29 -2.72 -10.52
C LEU A 148 5.65 -3.87 -9.77
N LEU A 149 6.41 -4.94 -9.57
CA LEU A 149 6.11 -5.95 -8.57
C LEU A 149 6.96 -5.64 -7.34
N LEU A 150 6.38 -5.67 -6.15
CA LEU A 150 7.10 -5.42 -4.90
C LEU A 150 6.71 -6.48 -3.87
N THR A 151 7.70 -7.16 -3.31
CA THR A 151 7.47 -8.10 -2.21
C THR A 151 7.13 -7.35 -0.93
N TRP A 152 6.17 -7.84 -0.15
CA TRP A 152 5.73 -7.21 1.08
C TRP A 152 6.00 -8.05 2.33
N LYS A 153 6.50 -7.39 3.40
CA LYS A 153 6.69 -7.87 4.79
C LYS A 153 6.74 -9.39 5.05
N GLY A 154 7.55 -10.14 4.29
CA GLY A 154 7.75 -11.58 4.52
C GLY A 154 6.52 -12.43 4.15
N ASP A 155 6.79 -13.60 3.56
CA ASP A 155 5.86 -14.69 3.28
C ASP A 155 4.69 -14.37 2.32
N GLY A 156 4.89 -14.70 1.05
CA GLY A 156 3.81 -14.88 0.06
C GLY A 156 3.14 -13.64 -0.51
N VAL A 157 3.37 -12.44 0.04
CA VAL A 157 2.65 -11.24 -0.44
C VAL A 157 3.41 -10.52 -1.55
N LEU A 158 2.71 -10.32 -2.67
CA LEU A 158 3.17 -9.58 -3.82
C LEU A 158 2.26 -8.39 -4.13
N LEU A 159 2.81 -7.18 -4.07
CA LEU A 159 2.13 -5.97 -4.50
C LEU A 159 2.37 -5.73 -5.98
N ILE A 160 1.31 -5.40 -6.71
CA ILE A 160 1.38 -4.94 -8.09
C ILE A 160 1.11 -3.44 -8.10
N LEU A 161 2.12 -2.66 -8.44
CA LEU A 161 2.09 -1.21 -8.39
C LEU A 161 2.00 -0.62 -9.79
N ARG A 162 1.17 0.41 -9.94
CA ARG A 162 1.12 1.26 -11.14
C ARG A 162 1.61 2.66 -10.82
N LYS A 163 2.40 3.24 -11.74
CA LYS A 163 2.85 4.63 -11.64
C LYS A 163 1.64 5.57 -11.71
N ILE A 164 1.57 6.52 -10.78
CA ILE A 164 0.64 7.66 -10.85
C ILE A 164 1.17 8.62 -11.91
N LYS A 165 0.35 8.92 -12.92
CA LYS A 165 0.76 9.82 -14.00
C LYS A 165 0.82 11.27 -13.50
N PRO A 166 1.66 12.13 -14.09
CA PRO A 166 1.63 13.56 -13.78
C PRO A 166 0.21 14.13 -13.92
N GLY A 167 -0.27 14.82 -12.87
CA GLY A 167 -1.62 15.39 -12.82
C GLY A 167 -2.75 14.39 -12.51
N GLU A 168 -2.47 13.08 -12.45
CA GLU A 168 -3.43 12.09 -12.00
C GLU A 168 -3.62 12.19 -10.48
N LYS A 169 -4.87 12.12 -10.01
CA LYS A 169 -5.21 12.05 -8.59
C LYS A 169 -5.87 10.71 -8.26
N ILE A 170 -5.52 10.16 -7.10
CA ILE A 170 -6.30 9.08 -6.48
C ILE A 170 -7.47 9.74 -5.77
N LEU A 171 -8.66 9.63 -6.36
CA LEU A 171 -9.87 10.19 -5.77
C LEU A 171 -10.42 9.26 -4.67
N PRO A 172 -10.99 9.84 -3.59
CA PRO A 172 -11.71 9.08 -2.58
C PRO A 172 -12.98 8.43 -3.14
N SER A 173 -13.61 7.58 -2.35
CA SER A 173 -14.87 6.91 -2.68
C SER A 173 -16.09 7.84 -2.75
N PHE A 174 -16.01 9.02 -2.12
CA PHE A 174 -17.03 10.06 -2.18
C PHE A 174 -16.70 11.14 -3.22
N LYS A 175 -17.71 11.91 -3.63
CA LYS A 175 -17.54 12.98 -4.63
C LYS A 175 -16.78 14.17 -4.04
N CYS A 176 -15.68 14.56 -4.67
CA CYS A 176 -14.99 15.81 -4.38
C CYS A 176 -15.81 17.00 -4.87
N SER A 177 -16.25 17.86 -3.94
CA SER A 177 -17.08 19.03 -4.23
C SER A 177 -16.74 20.22 -3.33
N GLN A 178 -17.24 21.42 -3.68
CA GLN A 178 -17.00 22.64 -2.89
C GLN A 178 -17.68 22.61 -1.50
N ASN A 179 -18.77 21.86 -1.37
CA ASN A 179 -19.55 21.74 -0.13
C ASN A 179 -19.01 20.71 0.84
N ASN A 180 -17.89 20.08 0.50
CA ASN A 180 -17.21 19.12 1.38
C ASN A 180 -16.74 19.79 2.67
N THR A 181 -16.74 19.02 3.75
CA THR A 181 -16.10 19.40 5.01
C THR A 181 -14.61 19.68 4.80
N GLU A 182 -13.97 20.38 5.74
CA GLU A 182 -12.53 20.64 5.70
C GLU A 182 -11.70 19.35 5.58
N THR A 183 -12.07 18.31 6.33
CA THR A 183 -11.47 16.97 6.24
C THR A 183 -11.65 16.33 4.87
N GLU A 184 -12.86 16.37 4.31
CA GLU A 184 -13.11 15.81 2.98
C GLU A 184 -12.38 16.57 1.86
N LYS A 185 -12.17 17.88 2.00
CA LYS A 185 -11.31 18.65 1.09
C LYS A 185 -9.86 18.18 1.18
N ALA A 186 -9.33 18.03 2.40
CA ALA A 186 -7.97 17.51 2.61
C ALA A 186 -7.78 16.10 2.01
N ILE A 187 -8.79 15.24 2.13
CA ILE A 187 -8.81 13.91 1.52
C ILE A 187 -8.78 14.01 -0.02
N CYS A 188 -9.62 14.85 -0.62
CA CYS A 188 -9.67 15.07 -2.07
C CYS A 188 -8.37 15.63 -2.68
N ASP A 189 -7.55 16.31 -1.86
CA ASP A 189 -6.31 16.93 -2.29
C ASP A 189 -5.05 16.10 -1.98
N SER A 190 -5.21 14.84 -1.57
CA SER A 190 -4.09 13.96 -1.26
C SER A 190 -4.27 12.57 -1.86
N ASN A 191 -3.33 12.12 -2.69
CA ASN A 191 -3.30 10.76 -3.22
C ASN A 191 -3.29 9.71 -2.10
N VAL A 192 -2.51 9.96 -1.03
CA VAL A 192 -2.43 9.08 0.15
C VAL A 192 -3.79 8.96 0.84
N LEU A 193 -4.45 10.09 1.13
CA LEU A 193 -5.73 10.08 1.84
C LEU A 193 -6.88 9.57 0.96
N GLY A 194 -6.90 9.93 -0.32
CA GLY A 194 -7.85 9.37 -1.29
C GLY A 194 -7.71 7.84 -1.42
N GLY A 195 -6.47 7.34 -1.41
CA GLY A 195 -6.20 5.91 -1.33
C GLY A 195 -6.73 5.28 -0.04
N TRP A 196 -6.47 5.90 1.12
CA TRP A 196 -6.99 5.44 2.42
C TRP A 196 -8.52 5.37 2.47
N ASP A 197 -9.20 6.36 1.89
CA ASP A 197 -10.66 6.35 1.81
C ASP A 197 -11.20 5.18 0.98
N ARG A 198 -10.56 4.86 -0.14
CA ARG A 198 -10.93 3.68 -0.96
C ARG A 198 -10.70 2.37 -0.21
N SER A 199 -9.55 2.22 0.45
CA SER A 199 -9.26 1.07 1.31
C SER A 199 -10.31 0.88 2.40
N MET A 200 -10.75 1.97 3.04
CA MET A 200 -11.80 1.91 4.05
C MET A 200 -13.12 1.42 3.46
N LEU A 201 -13.55 1.95 2.30
CA LEU A 201 -14.77 1.46 1.66
C LEU A 201 -14.68 -0.04 1.32
N GLU A 202 -13.54 -0.50 0.80
CA GLU A 202 -13.30 -1.91 0.50
C GLU A 202 -13.35 -2.77 1.78
N ALA A 203 -12.73 -2.33 2.87
CA ALA A 203 -12.76 -3.01 4.17
C ALA A 203 -14.19 -3.07 4.74
N LEU A 204 -14.95 -1.97 4.68
CA LEU A 204 -16.34 -1.92 5.10
C LEU A 204 -17.22 -2.87 4.27
N GLN A 205 -16.99 -2.96 2.96
CA GLN A 205 -17.69 -3.90 2.09
C GLN A 205 -17.39 -5.35 2.49
N LYS A 206 -16.13 -5.68 2.81
CA LYS A 206 -15.75 -6.99 3.35
C LYS A 206 -16.40 -7.25 4.72
N ALA A 207 -16.46 -6.25 5.59
CA ALA A 207 -17.13 -6.36 6.89
C ALA A 207 -18.63 -6.68 6.76
N ILE A 208 -19.32 -6.05 5.79
CA ILE A 208 -20.76 -6.24 5.58
C ILE A 208 -21.08 -7.55 4.84
N ARG A 209 -20.26 -7.93 3.86
CA ARG A 209 -20.54 -9.05 2.94
C ARG A 209 -19.82 -10.35 3.32
N GLY A 210 -18.88 -10.29 4.27
CA GLY A 210 -17.94 -11.36 4.54
C GLY A 210 -16.77 -11.38 3.54
N THR A 211 -15.77 -12.21 3.82
CA THR A 211 -14.62 -12.45 2.94
C THR A 211 -14.91 -13.62 2.01
N PRO A 212 -14.66 -13.52 0.69
CA PRO A 212 -14.93 -14.62 -0.26
C PRO A 212 -14.09 -15.89 -0.06
N GLU A 213 -13.10 -15.91 0.83
CA GLU A 213 -12.01 -16.89 0.84
C GLU A 213 -12.20 -18.05 1.85
N ALA A 214 -13.38 -18.65 1.87
CA ALA A 214 -13.52 -20.03 2.33
C ALA A 214 -14.08 -20.85 1.16
N ASP A 215 -13.24 -21.07 0.15
CA ASP A 215 -13.51 -22.12 -0.82
C ASP A 215 -13.63 -23.43 -0.04
N ASN A 216 -14.82 -24.03 -0.17
CA ASN A 216 -15.30 -25.30 0.37
C ASN A 216 -16.06 -25.20 1.72
N GLU A 217 -17.39 -25.17 1.61
CA GLU A 217 -18.36 -25.66 2.62
C GLU A 217 -18.47 -24.95 3.97
N VAL A 218 -18.02 -23.69 4.11
CA VAL A 218 -18.44 -22.88 5.26
C VAL A 218 -19.51 -21.91 4.79
N ASP A 219 -20.73 -22.07 5.31
CA ASP A 219 -21.86 -21.15 5.15
C ASP A 219 -21.34 -19.71 5.01
N HIS A 220 -21.62 -19.05 3.88
CA HIS A 220 -21.40 -17.62 3.77
C HIS A 220 -22.07 -16.98 4.99
N PHE A 221 -21.27 -16.46 5.92
CA PHE A 221 -21.78 -15.88 7.14
C PHE A 221 -22.58 -14.62 6.77
N GLN A 222 -23.89 -14.80 6.56
CA GLN A 222 -24.76 -13.74 6.13
C GLN A 222 -25.15 -12.95 7.38
N LEU A 223 -24.65 -11.72 7.47
CA LEU A 223 -25.03 -10.82 8.54
C LEU A 223 -26.53 -10.60 8.54
N SER A 224 -27.14 -10.65 9.72
CA SER A 224 -28.51 -10.17 9.90
C SER A 224 -28.60 -8.68 9.58
N ALA A 225 -29.79 -8.21 9.20
CA ALA A 225 -30.03 -6.79 8.96
C ALA A 225 -29.66 -5.91 10.17
N SER A 226 -29.82 -6.43 11.40
CA SER A 226 -29.42 -5.73 12.62
C SER A 226 -27.90 -5.55 12.69
N GLN A 227 -27.12 -6.61 12.43
CA GLN A 227 -25.66 -6.53 12.43
C GLN A 227 -25.14 -5.56 11.36
N VAL A 228 -25.72 -5.59 10.16
CA VAL A 228 -25.38 -4.63 9.11
C VAL A 228 -25.66 -3.20 9.56
N ASN A 229 -26.82 -2.96 10.19
CA ASN A 229 -27.16 -1.63 10.74
C ASN A 229 -26.20 -1.19 11.84
N ASP A 230 -25.76 -2.11 12.71
CA ASP A 230 -24.78 -1.82 13.75
C ASP A 230 -23.43 -1.40 13.16
N ILE A 231 -22.96 -2.08 12.12
CA ILE A 231 -21.71 -1.73 11.41
C ILE A 231 -21.83 -0.35 10.76
N ILE A 232 -22.97 -0.07 10.11
CA ILE A 232 -23.23 1.23 9.49
C ILE A 232 -23.24 2.34 10.55
N ASN A 233 -23.88 2.11 11.70
CA ASN A 233 -23.93 3.08 12.79
C ASN A 233 -22.55 3.30 13.43
N PHE A 234 -21.77 2.23 13.59
CA PHE A 234 -20.38 2.31 14.03
C PHE A 234 -19.55 3.18 13.07
N GLN A 235 -19.69 2.95 11.76
CA GLN A 235 -19.00 3.72 10.73
C GLN A 235 -19.41 5.21 10.72
N LYS A 236 -20.69 5.51 10.91
CA LYS A 236 -21.17 6.90 11.03
C LYS A 236 -20.54 7.62 12.22
N LYS A 237 -20.41 6.96 13.36
CA LYS A 237 -19.73 7.54 14.55
C LYS A 237 -18.26 7.80 14.25
N TRP A 238 -17.58 6.85 13.62
CA TRP A 238 -16.19 7.04 13.22
C TRP A 238 -16.00 8.24 12.27
N LEU A 239 -16.91 8.47 11.31
CA LEU A 239 -16.83 9.64 10.42
C LEU A 239 -16.86 10.97 11.20
N ILE A 240 -17.64 11.05 12.28
CA ILE A 240 -17.68 12.22 13.17
C ILE A 240 -16.32 12.41 13.86
N GLU A 241 -15.73 11.34 14.38
CA GLU A 241 -14.42 11.38 15.03
C GLU A 241 -13.30 11.75 14.05
N ARG A 242 -13.25 11.12 12.87
CA ARG A 242 -12.32 11.46 11.79
C ARG A 242 -12.38 12.93 11.43
N ASN A 243 -13.58 13.51 11.33
CA ASN A 243 -13.76 14.91 10.96
C ASN A 243 -13.27 15.89 12.02
N LYS A 244 -12.98 15.46 13.26
CA LYS A 244 -12.30 16.29 14.27
C LYS A 244 -10.85 16.61 13.87
N CYS A 245 -10.24 15.80 13.00
CA CYS A 245 -8.89 16.06 12.47
C CYS A 245 -8.81 17.31 11.58
N LYS A 246 -9.94 17.86 11.09
CA LYS A 246 -9.96 18.98 10.13
C LYS A 246 -9.05 18.68 8.94
N ASP A 247 -8.05 19.51 8.63
CA ASP A 247 -7.11 19.35 7.52
C ASP A 247 -5.79 18.65 7.90
N ASP A 248 -5.62 18.19 9.15
CA ASP A 248 -4.42 17.49 9.60
C ASP A 248 -4.31 16.11 8.94
N LYS A 249 -3.52 16.06 7.86
CA LYS A 249 -3.32 14.85 7.05
C LYS A 249 -2.76 13.67 7.86
N ALA A 250 -1.93 13.92 8.88
CA ALA A 250 -1.37 12.85 9.69
C ALA A 250 -2.44 12.26 10.62
N CYS A 251 -3.25 13.12 11.24
CA CYS A 251 -4.42 12.70 12.02
C CYS A 251 -5.41 11.91 11.17
N ILE A 252 -5.76 12.42 9.98
CA ILE A 252 -6.71 11.74 9.07
C ILE A 252 -6.15 10.36 8.64
N ALA A 253 -4.88 10.29 8.24
CA ALA A 253 -4.26 9.03 7.84
C ALA A 253 -4.25 8.01 8.98
N GLN A 254 -3.97 8.45 10.22
CA GLN A 254 -4.04 7.59 11.40
C GLN A 254 -5.46 7.05 11.63
N GLN A 255 -6.48 7.92 11.57
CA GLN A 255 -7.88 7.52 11.70
C GLN A 255 -8.30 6.49 10.65
N TYR A 256 -7.82 6.63 9.41
CA TYR A 256 -8.07 5.62 8.37
C TYR A 256 -7.35 4.31 8.64
N ASN A 257 -6.06 4.34 9.01
CA ASN A 257 -5.29 3.14 9.27
C ASN A 257 -5.97 2.28 10.35
N GLU A 258 -6.30 2.88 11.50
CA GLU A 258 -6.98 2.21 12.61
C GLU A 258 -8.35 1.65 12.20
N GLN A 259 -9.12 2.40 11.41
CA GLN A 259 -10.45 1.97 11.00
C GLN A 259 -10.43 0.87 9.93
N VAL A 260 -9.46 0.90 9.01
CA VAL A 260 -9.30 -0.17 8.01
C VAL A 260 -8.97 -1.49 8.71
N ASP A 261 -8.07 -1.47 9.70
CA ASP A 261 -7.76 -2.64 10.53
C ASP A 261 -9.02 -3.10 11.30
N THR A 262 -9.74 -2.17 11.92
CA THR A 262 -10.99 -2.49 12.64
C THR A 262 -12.05 -3.12 11.74
N MET A 263 -12.27 -2.59 10.53
CA MET A 263 -13.24 -3.15 9.58
C MET A 263 -12.82 -4.54 9.09
N TYR A 264 -11.51 -4.74 8.91
CA TYR A 264 -10.96 -6.04 8.56
C TYR A 264 -11.20 -7.07 9.66
N ASP A 265 -10.96 -6.71 10.92
CA ASP A 265 -11.22 -7.60 12.07
C ASP A 265 -12.70 -7.94 12.19
N ILE A 266 -13.60 -6.97 12.01
CA ILE A 266 -15.05 -7.21 11.96
C ILE A 266 -15.42 -8.20 10.85
N ALA A 267 -14.78 -8.10 9.68
CA ALA A 267 -15.02 -9.02 8.57
C ALA A 267 -14.63 -10.46 8.94
N LEU A 268 -13.48 -10.64 9.61
CA LEU A 268 -13.00 -11.95 10.05
C LEU A 268 -13.82 -12.53 11.22
N SER A 269 -14.38 -11.67 12.08
CA SER A 269 -15.17 -12.09 13.24
C SER A 269 -16.67 -12.26 12.94
N GLY A 270 -17.08 -12.36 11.68
CA GLY A 270 -18.49 -12.51 11.31
C GLY A 270 -19.34 -11.30 11.73
N GLY A 271 -18.87 -10.08 11.48
CA GLY A 271 -19.63 -8.87 11.77
C GLY A 271 -19.72 -8.50 13.25
N TYR A 272 -19.01 -9.20 14.13
CA TYR A 272 -18.89 -8.80 15.53
C TYR A 272 -18.15 -7.47 15.63
N ILE A 273 -18.82 -6.45 16.18
CA ILE A 273 -18.20 -5.16 16.48
C ILE A 273 -17.60 -5.24 17.88
N PRO A 274 -16.28 -5.01 18.05
CA PRO A 274 -15.66 -4.95 19.37
C PRO A 274 -16.39 -3.93 20.24
N LYS A 275 -17.03 -4.39 21.31
CA LYS A 275 -17.43 -3.53 22.42
C LYS A 275 -16.27 -3.56 23.41
N PRO A 276 -15.82 -2.43 23.99
CA PRO A 276 -14.96 -2.51 25.16
C PRO A 276 -15.71 -3.32 26.22
N GLN A 277 -15.22 -4.52 26.52
CA GLN A 277 -15.89 -5.47 27.40
C GLN A 277 -15.51 -5.23 28.86
N THR A 278 -14.42 -4.50 29.10
CA THR A 278 -13.97 -4.14 30.45
C THR A 278 -13.50 -2.68 30.55
N GLU A 279 -13.59 -2.12 31.76
CA GLU A 279 -12.99 -0.81 32.08
C GLU A 279 -11.46 -0.81 31.91
N GLU A 280 -10.83 -1.99 31.86
CA GLU A 280 -9.39 -2.16 31.64
C GLU A 280 -9.02 -2.05 30.16
N GLU A 281 -9.82 -2.65 29.25
CA GLU A 281 -9.67 -2.44 27.80
C GLU A 281 -9.93 -0.99 27.41
N LYS A 282 -10.91 -0.35 28.05
CA LYS A 282 -11.17 1.09 27.88
C LYS A 282 -9.98 1.93 28.35
N ARG A 283 -9.37 1.56 29.47
CA ARG A 283 -8.16 2.21 30.00
C ARG A 283 -6.95 2.00 29.09
N GLN A 284 -6.78 0.81 28.53
CA GLN A 284 -5.71 0.51 27.57
C GLN A 284 -5.85 1.33 26.28
N ILE A 285 -7.07 1.44 25.74
CA ILE A 285 -7.36 2.32 24.59
C ILE A 285 -7.06 3.78 24.93
N GLU A 286 -7.46 4.26 26.11
CA GLU A 286 -7.18 5.61 26.58
C GLU A 286 -5.67 5.85 26.77
N GLU A 287 -4.94 4.87 27.29
CA GLU A 287 -3.48 4.91 27.46
C GLU A 287 -2.73 4.92 26.13
N ASP A 288 -3.17 4.12 25.15
CA ASP A 288 -2.60 4.10 23.81
C ASP A 288 -2.83 5.44 23.10
N VAL A 289 -4.05 5.98 23.16
CA VAL A 289 -4.38 7.32 22.65
C VAL A 289 -3.52 8.40 23.31
N LEU A 290 -3.33 8.33 24.64
CA LEU A 290 -2.50 9.27 25.39
C LEU A 290 -1.02 9.13 25.01
N TYR A 291 -0.52 7.91 24.83
CA TYR A 291 0.85 7.62 24.40
C TYR A 291 1.12 8.19 23.01
N PHE A 292 0.23 7.98 22.04
CA PHE A 292 0.36 8.54 20.70
C PHE A 292 0.26 10.08 20.69
N SER A 293 -0.60 10.68 21.53
CA SER A 293 -0.67 12.14 21.68
C SER A 293 0.61 12.78 22.24
N LYS A 294 1.40 12.03 23.03
CA LYS A 294 2.69 12.48 23.58
C LYS A 294 3.81 12.37 22.54
N LEU A 295 3.74 11.38 21.65
CA LEU A 295 4.71 11.21 20.56
C LEU A 295 4.60 12.32 19.50
N THR A 296 3.40 12.89 19.30
CA THR A 296 3.16 13.99 18.35
C THR A 296 3.55 15.36 18.93
N LYS A 297 3.51 15.55 20.25
CA LYS A 297 3.95 16.80 20.91
C LYS A 297 5.46 16.99 21.01
N LYS A 298 6.27 15.93 20.85
CA LYS A 298 7.75 15.99 20.91
C LYS A 298 8.44 16.44 19.61
N LYS A 299 7.68 16.84 18.58
CA LYS A 299 8.19 17.37 17.31
C LYS A 299 7.77 18.82 17.05
N LYS A 300 7.90 19.69 18.05
CA LYS A 300 7.94 21.14 17.86
C LYS A 300 9.24 21.67 18.46
#